data_AF-A0A2A2LXF3-F1
#
_entry.id   AF-A0A2A2LXF3-F1
#
_cell.length_a   1.000
_cell.length_b   1.000
_cell.length_c   1.000
_cell.angle_alpha   90.00
_cell.angle_beta   90.00
_cell.angle_gamma   90.00
#
_symmetry.space_group_name_H-M   'P 1'
#
loop_
_entity.id
_entity.type
_entity.pdbx_description
1 polymer ?
#
loop_
_entity_poly.entity_id
_entity_poly.type
_entity_poly.pdbx_seq_one_letter_code
_entity_poly.pdbx_strand_id
1 'polypeptide(L)'
;MEHRSLGAVPFSFSSSPSFASPSSIPSSSFSTSYRRISSSLLRCLLFVTLLHGVSSIGCFVCSSFDGENASCEDPFNSTADLGSKERETASISSYHYPCLAVRKSRSGLFPADHCIKINGYRANNTSKTLVIRTCALDSGTLTADTEIVRISHCGHFKFEGHHYTGCVQSCETDGCNSAPSLLSPSLLILLCAFVSMFLFQFLTS
;
A
#
# COMPACT_ATOMS: atom_id res chain seq x y z
N MET A 1 22.04 78.64 -26.64
CA MET A 1 21.71 78.36 -28.05
C MET A 1 20.20 78.15 -28.12
N GLU A 2 19.55 79.16 -28.64
CA GLU A 2 18.19 79.19 -29.15
C GLU A 2 18.04 78.22 -30.34
N HIS A 3 16.89 77.55 -30.51
CA HIS A 3 16.26 77.34 -31.82
C HIS A 3 14.84 76.73 -31.71
N ARG A 4 13.85 77.62 -31.80
CA ARG A 4 12.58 77.59 -32.57
C ARG A 4 11.95 76.26 -33.02
N SER A 5 10.73 76.06 -32.52
CA SER A 5 9.41 75.98 -33.19
C SER A 5 9.28 75.51 -34.65
N LEU A 6 8.27 74.68 -34.92
CA LEU A 6 7.14 74.91 -35.86
C LEU A 6 6.11 73.77 -35.75
N GLY A 7 4.82 74.12 -35.74
CA GLY A 7 3.69 73.17 -35.64
C GLY A 7 2.91 72.98 -36.94
N ALA A 8 1.92 72.07 -36.91
CA ALA A 8 0.73 72.01 -37.78
C ALA A 8 -0.20 70.85 -37.31
N VAL A 9 -1.36 71.13 -36.67
CA VAL A 9 -2.79 71.02 -37.11
C VAL A 9 -3.36 69.56 -37.27
N PRO A 10 -4.70 69.35 -37.31
CA PRO A 10 -5.46 68.64 -36.26
C PRO A 10 -6.01 67.28 -36.72
N PHE A 11 -6.29 66.37 -35.78
CA PHE A 11 -7.15 65.22 -36.04
C PHE A 11 -8.29 65.17 -35.02
N SER A 12 -9.49 65.49 -35.50
CA SER A 12 -10.75 65.09 -34.91
C SER A 12 -10.99 63.60 -35.21
N PHE A 13 -11.50 62.83 -34.26
CA PHE A 13 -12.78 62.11 -34.37
C PHE A 13 -13.04 61.20 -33.15
N SER A 14 -14.29 61.30 -32.68
CA SER A 14 -15.10 60.26 -32.06
C SER A 14 -14.82 59.83 -30.61
N SER A 15 -15.65 60.41 -29.74
CA SER A 15 -16.23 59.84 -28.52
C SER A 15 -15.92 58.35 -28.25
N SER A 16 -15.09 58.11 -27.22
CA SER A 16 -15.09 56.85 -26.47
C SER A 16 -16.09 56.95 -25.32
N PRO A 17 -16.81 55.87 -24.99
CA PRO A 17 -17.87 55.88 -23.99
C PRO A 17 -17.29 56.05 -22.58
N SER A 18 -18.05 56.72 -21.74
CA SER A 18 -17.81 56.91 -20.32
C SER A 18 -17.50 55.58 -19.63
N PHE A 19 -16.30 55.44 -19.07
CA PHE A 19 -16.01 54.38 -18.11
C PHE A 19 -16.85 54.62 -16.86
N ALA A 20 -17.91 53.84 -16.69
CA ALA A 20 -18.60 53.74 -15.42
C ALA A 20 -17.65 53.11 -14.38
N SER A 21 -17.53 53.77 -13.24
CA SER A 21 -16.82 53.27 -12.06
C SER A 21 -17.28 51.85 -11.71
N PRO A 22 -16.37 50.90 -11.38
CA PRO A 22 -16.81 49.61 -10.88
C PRO A 22 -17.45 49.83 -9.51
N SER A 23 -18.76 49.66 -9.47
CA SER A 23 -19.51 49.48 -8.23
C SER A 23 -18.89 48.30 -7.47
N SER A 24 -18.49 48.59 -6.25
CA SER A 24 -17.91 47.66 -5.28
C SER A 24 -18.79 46.41 -5.12
N ILE A 25 -18.33 45.27 -5.64
CA ILE A 25 -18.87 43.96 -5.31
C ILE A 25 -18.52 43.69 -3.82
N PRO A 26 -19.48 43.27 -2.97
CA PRO A 26 -19.23 43.07 -1.56
C PRO A 26 -18.35 41.83 -1.33
N SER A 27 -17.05 42.07 -1.11
CA SER A 27 -16.01 41.08 -0.79
C SER A 27 -16.21 40.36 0.55
N SER A 28 -17.18 40.77 1.36
CA SER A 28 -17.43 40.25 2.71
C SER A 28 -18.20 38.92 2.73
N SER A 29 -19.05 38.65 1.74
CA SER A 29 -19.90 37.46 1.70
C SER A 29 -19.15 36.20 1.22
N PHE A 30 -18.19 36.37 0.29
CA PHE A 30 -17.35 35.28 -0.20
C PHE A 30 -16.35 34.79 0.86
N SER A 31 -15.79 35.73 1.63
CA SER A 31 -14.82 35.45 2.71
C SER A 31 -15.44 34.71 3.90
N THR A 32 -16.69 35.02 4.25
CA THR A 32 -17.40 34.34 5.35
C THR A 32 -17.87 32.95 4.97
N SER A 33 -18.33 32.72 3.74
CA SER A 33 -18.63 31.37 3.23
C SER A 33 -17.37 30.49 3.17
N TYR A 34 -16.25 31.01 2.66
CA TYR A 34 -14.98 30.27 2.63
C TYR A 34 -14.49 29.90 4.04
N ARG A 35 -14.61 30.80 5.03
CA ARG A 35 -14.29 30.53 6.44
C ARG A 35 -15.20 29.47 7.08
N ARG A 36 -16.49 29.45 6.76
CA ARG A 36 -17.43 28.44 7.27
C ARG A 36 -17.17 27.06 6.67
N ILE A 37 -16.93 26.98 5.37
CA ILE A 37 -16.58 25.72 4.67
C ILE A 37 -15.23 25.20 5.19
N SER A 38 -14.22 26.08 5.32
CA SER A 38 -12.90 25.73 5.89
C SER A 38 -13.00 25.20 7.32
N SER A 39 -13.82 25.82 8.18
CA SER A 39 -14.06 25.36 9.56
C SER A 39 -14.75 24.00 9.62
N SER A 40 -15.75 23.76 8.76
CA SER A 40 -16.44 22.47 8.67
C SER A 40 -15.54 21.35 8.14
N LEU A 41 -14.70 21.65 7.14
CA LEU A 41 -13.70 20.71 6.61
C LEU A 41 -12.64 20.37 7.65
N LEU A 42 -12.16 21.36 8.42
CA LEU A 42 -11.20 21.14 9.50
C LEU A 42 -11.79 20.27 10.61
N ARG A 43 -13.07 20.49 10.98
CA ARG A 43 -13.78 19.65 11.95
C ARG A 43 -14.02 18.23 11.45
N CYS A 44 -14.37 18.05 10.17
CA CYS A 44 -14.46 16.73 9.54
C CYS A 44 -13.11 16.00 9.53
N LEU A 45 -12.02 16.69 9.16
CA LEU A 45 -10.68 16.13 9.16
C LEU A 45 -10.28 15.69 10.57
N LEU A 46 -10.54 16.52 11.58
CA LEU A 46 -10.30 16.19 12.99
C LEU A 46 -11.12 14.98 13.43
N PHE A 47 -12.40 14.91 13.05
CA PHE A 47 -13.25 13.77 13.36
C PHE A 47 -12.76 12.46 12.72
N VAL A 48 -12.34 12.50 11.45
CA VAL A 48 -11.74 11.35 10.75
C VAL A 48 -10.44 10.91 11.44
N THR A 49 -9.61 11.85 11.91
CA THR A 49 -8.38 11.49 12.65
C THR A 49 -8.63 10.86 14.02
N LEU A 50 -9.78 11.11 14.64
CA LEU A 50 -10.18 10.51 15.92
C LEU A 50 -10.77 9.10 15.75
N LEU A 51 -11.05 8.66 14.52
CA LEU A 51 -11.62 7.35 14.21
C LEU A 51 -10.58 6.31 13.75
N HIS A 52 -9.28 6.57 13.90
CA HIS A 52 -8.26 5.58 13.56
C HIS A 52 -8.34 4.37 14.51
N GLY A 53 -8.92 3.28 14.01
CA GLY A 53 -8.81 1.97 14.63
C GLY A 53 -7.39 1.41 14.47
N VAL A 54 -7.01 0.46 15.35
CA VAL A 54 -5.79 -0.33 15.15
C VAL A 54 -6.04 -1.24 13.95
N SER A 55 -5.23 -1.08 12.89
CA SER A 55 -5.28 -1.95 11.72
C SER A 55 -4.42 -3.19 11.97
N SER A 56 -5.00 -4.37 11.75
CA SER A 56 -4.27 -5.63 11.62
C SER A 56 -4.26 -6.04 10.16
N ILE A 57 -3.20 -6.68 9.70
CA ILE A 57 -3.22 -7.35 8.40
C ILE A 57 -3.76 -8.78 8.53
N GLY A 58 -4.17 -9.37 7.41
CA GLY A 58 -4.49 -10.79 7.29
C GLY A 58 -3.38 -11.53 6.56
N CYS A 59 -3.00 -12.71 7.05
CA CYS A 59 -1.95 -13.52 6.41
C CYS A 59 -2.38 -14.96 6.26
N PHE A 60 -1.69 -15.68 5.39
CA PHE A 60 -1.73 -17.13 5.41
C PHE A 60 -0.91 -17.65 6.61
N VAL A 61 -1.44 -18.63 7.34
CA VAL A 61 -0.87 -19.24 8.53
C VAL A 61 -0.99 -20.75 8.40
N CYS A 62 0.13 -21.42 8.23
CA CYS A 62 0.21 -22.86 8.06
C CYS A 62 1.66 -23.35 8.20
N SER A 63 1.83 -24.65 8.42
CA SER A 63 3.13 -25.31 8.29
C SER A 63 2.99 -26.59 7.47
N SER A 64 4.08 -26.97 6.80
CA SER A 64 4.26 -28.25 6.15
C SER A 64 5.70 -28.69 6.34
N PHE A 65 5.86 -29.87 6.93
CA PHE A 65 7.13 -30.58 7.03
C PHE A 65 7.11 -31.76 6.07
N ASP A 66 8.13 -31.87 5.22
CA ASP A 66 8.26 -32.94 4.24
C ASP A 66 7.02 -33.12 3.31
N GLY A 67 6.27 -32.03 3.06
CA GLY A 67 5.09 -32.05 2.20
C GLY A 67 3.82 -32.62 2.85
N GLU A 68 3.77 -32.76 4.18
CA GLU A 68 2.60 -33.31 4.88
C GLU A 68 1.32 -32.47 4.70
N ASN A 69 1.46 -31.17 4.42
CA ASN A 69 0.34 -30.25 4.23
C ASN A 69 0.43 -29.59 2.85
N ALA A 70 -0.13 -30.28 1.85
CA ALA A 70 -0.13 -29.82 0.46
C ALA A 70 -0.76 -28.42 0.28
N SER A 71 -1.71 -28.01 1.12
CA SER A 71 -2.31 -26.67 1.05
C SER A 71 -1.38 -25.57 1.54
N CYS A 72 -0.32 -25.92 2.27
CA CYS A 72 0.76 -25.02 2.65
C CYS A 72 1.98 -25.13 1.71
N GLU A 73 1.98 -25.98 0.70
CA GLU A 73 3.09 -26.04 -0.25
C GLU A 73 2.94 -24.99 -1.37
N ASP A 74 4.02 -24.78 -2.14
CA ASP A 74 3.97 -24.02 -3.39
C ASP A 74 3.79 -24.97 -4.59
N PRO A 75 3.07 -24.61 -5.66
CA PRO A 75 2.30 -23.37 -5.83
C PRO A 75 1.06 -23.30 -4.92
N PHE A 76 0.89 -22.16 -4.28
CA PHE A 76 -0.12 -21.95 -3.24
C PHE A 76 -1.49 -21.66 -3.88
N ASN A 77 -2.46 -22.54 -3.66
CA ASN A 77 -3.83 -22.37 -4.15
C ASN A 77 -4.67 -21.58 -3.14
N SER A 78 -4.68 -20.26 -3.28
CA SER A 78 -5.43 -19.33 -2.41
C SER A 78 -6.90 -19.15 -2.82
N THR A 79 -7.36 -19.79 -3.89
CA THR A 79 -8.67 -19.56 -4.54
C THR A 79 -9.85 -20.31 -3.91
N ALA A 80 -9.67 -20.94 -2.76
CA ALA A 80 -10.78 -21.63 -2.12
C ALA A 80 -11.73 -20.63 -1.41
N ASP A 81 -13.04 -20.89 -1.59
CA ASP A 81 -14.28 -20.18 -1.23
C ASP A 81 -14.33 -19.10 -0.11
N LEU A 82 -14.58 -17.85 -0.52
CA LEU A 82 -15.31 -16.88 0.31
C LEU A 82 -16.80 -17.27 0.46
N GLY A 83 -17.07 -18.49 0.94
CA GLY A 83 -18.36 -19.14 0.87
C GLY A 83 -18.65 -19.98 2.11
N SER A 84 -19.56 -19.45 2.94
CA SER A 84 -20.35 -20.14 3.97
C SER A 84 -19.62 -20.79 5.16
N LYS A 85 -20.15 -20.42 6.35
CA LYS A 85 -20.07 -21.14 7.62
C LYS A 85 -19.97 -22.66 7.44
N GLU A 86 -19.11 -23.24 8.28
CA GLU A 86 -18.99 -24.67 8.64
C GLU A 86 -18.30 -25.58 7.62
N ARG A 87 -17.00 -25.85 7.88
CA ARG A 87 -16.33 -27.18 7.92
C ARG A 87 -14.90 -27.10 7.35
N GLU A 88 -13.90 -27.22 8.24
CA GLU A 88 -12.70 -28.06 8.08
C GLU A 88 -12.50 -28.59 6.64
N THR A 89 -11.55 -28.18 5.79
CA THR A 89 -10.10 -28.33 5.97
C THR A 89 -9.39 -27.71 4.74
N ALA A 90 -8.31 -26.97 4.99
CA ALA A 90 -7.05 -26.89 4.23
C ALA A 90 -6.74 -25.67 3.36
N SER A 91 -7.58 -25.16 2.45
CA SER A 91 -7.11 -24.12 1.49
C SER A 91 -7.50 -22.66 1.82
N ILE A 92 -8.60 -22.47 2.55
CA ILE A 92 -9.10 -21.16 3.04
C ILE A 92 -8.79 -20.99 4.52
N SER A 93 -8.73 -22.12 5.23
CA SER A 93 -8.46 -22.21 6.66
C SER A 93 -7.08 -21.69 7.05
N SER A 94 -6.23 -21.38 6.06
CA SER A 94 -4.93 -20.79 6.33
C SER A 94 -4.99 -19.27 6.35
N TYR A 95 -6.01 -18.59 5.84
CA TYR A 95 -6.06 -17.12 5.91
C TYR A 95 -6.66 -16.63 7.24
N HIS A 96 -5.88 -15.89 8.02
CA HIS A 96 -6.30 -15.36 9.32
C HIS A 96 -6.42 -13.84 9.28
N TYR A 97 -7.61 -13.30 9.57
CA TYR A 97 -7.87 -11.87 9.77
C TYR A 97 -8.84 -11.67 10.95
N PRO A 98 -8.57 -10.75 11.91
CA PRO A 98 -7.30 -10.04 12.10
C PRO A 98 -6.19 -11.04 12.44
N CYS A 99 -5.01 -10.92 11.82
CA CYS A 99 -3.96 -11.83 12.21
C CYS A 99 -3.32 -11.40 13.54
N LEU A 100 -3.04 -12.38 14.39
CA LEU A 100 -2.54 -12.18 15.73
C LEU A 100 -1.21 -12.91 15.91
N ALA A 101 -0.24 -12.24 16.53
CA ALA A 101 1.07 -12.82 16.82
C ALA A 101 1.50 -12.55 18.27
N VAL A 102 2.43 -13.38 18.75
CA VAL A 102 3.03 -13.21 20.08
C VAL A 102 4.16 -12.19 19.98
N ARG A 103 4.18 -11.23 20.90
CA ARG A 103 5.29 -10.28 21.03
C ARG A 103 6.31 -10.79 22.06
N LYS A 104 7.59 -10.82 21.69
CA LYS A 104 8.68 -11.15 22.63
C LYS A 104 8.56 -10.25 23.86
N SER A 105 8.73 -10.82 25.06
CA SER A 105 8.67 -10.12 26.36
C SER A 105 7.30 -9.55 26.79
N ARG A 106 6.19 -9.93 26.13
CA ARG A 106 4.82 -9.59 26.58
C ARG A 106 3.91 -10.81 26.53
N SER A 107 3.04 -10.93 27.52
CA SER A 107 1.98 -11.94 27.54
C SER A 107 0.81 -11.49 26.67
N GLY A 108 0.26 -12.40 25.87
CA GLY A 108 -0.92 -12.17 25.04
C GLY A 108 -0.62 -12.07 23.55
N LEU A 109 -1.70 -11.94 22.80
CA LEU A 109 -1.71 -11.84 21.35
C LEU A 109 -1.92 -10.39 20.92
N PHE A 110 -1.19 -9.94 19.91
CA PHE A 110 -1.27 -8.59 19.39
C PHE A 110 -1.57 -8.60 17.89
N PRO A 111 -2.29 -7.57 17.37
CA PRO A 111 -2.54 -7.37 15.95
C PRO A 111 -1.25 -7.35 15.14
N ALA A 112 -1.03 -8.37 14.30
CA ALA A 112 0.14 -8.46 13.45
C ALA A 112 0.14 -7.39 12.35
N ASP A 113 1.33 -6.93 12.01
CA ASP A 113 1.64 -5.95 10.95
C ASP A 113 2.49 -6.55 9.82
N HIS A 114 2.97 -7.80 9.98
CA HIS A 114 3.73 -8.49 8.93
C HIS A 114 3.32 -9.95 8.74
N CYS A 115 3.37 -10.39 7.48
CA CYS A 115 3.29 -11.80 7.11
C CYS A 115 4.69 -12.34 6.85
N ILE A 116 4.96 -13.54 7.34
CA ILE A 116 6.22 -14.25 7.12
C ILE A 116 5.95 -15.50 6.27
N LYS A 117 6.86 -15.77 5.33
CA LYS A 117 7.01 -17.04 4.63
C LYS A 117 8.43 -17.56 4.81
N ILE A 118 8.54 -18.81 5.23
CA ILE A 118 9.79 -19.56 5.30
C ILE A 118 9.64 -20.74 4.38
N ASN A 119 10.60 -20.97 3.49
CA ASN A 119 10.69 -22.18 2.71
C ASN A 119 12.14 -22.68 2.64
N GLY A 120 12.34 -23.99 2.55
CA GLY A 120 13.68 -24.54 2.44
C GLY A 120 13.71 -26.06 2.46
N TYR A 121 14.92 -26.59 2.43
CA TYR A 121 15.21 -28.02 2.53
C TYR A 121 16.36 -28.27 3.49
N ARG A 122 16.44 -29.47 4.05
CA ARG A 122 17.45 -29.81 5.04
C ARG A 122 18.83 -29.90 4.38
N ALA A 123 19.84 -29.28 4.99
CA ALA A 123 21.19 -29.19 4.42
C ALA A 123 21.84 -30.58 4.21
N ASN A 124 21.46 -31.59 5.00
CA ASN A 124 21.95 -32.96 4.86
C ASN A 124 21.05 -33.86 3.99
N ASN A 125 19.84 -33.42 3.64
CA ASN A 125 18.90 -34.18 2.83
C ASN A 125 17.88 -33.24 2.14
N THR A 126 18.06 -33.04 0.84
CA THR A 126 17.21 -32.15 0.03
C THR A 126 15.78 -32.64 -0.13
N SER A 127 15.49 -33.93 0.11
CA SER A 127 14.11 -34.46 0.10
C SER A 127 13.29 -34.05 1.32
N LYS A 128 13.94 -33.51 2.35
CA LYS A 128 13.31 -33.05 3.58
C LYS A 128 13.03 -31.56 3.50
N THR A 129 11.79 -31.19 3.21
CA THR A 129 11.37 -29.81 2.97
C THR A 129 10.69 -29.19 4.18
N LEU A 130 10.65 -27.87 4.19
CA LEU A 130 10.01 -27.06 5.21
C LEU A 130 9.30 -25.90 4.53
N VAL A 131 8.02 -25.71 4.83
CA VAL A 131 7.29 -24.47 4.53
C VAL A 131 6.54 -24.01 5.76
N ILE A 132 6.73 -22.76 6.17
CA ILE A 132 5.99 -22.12 7.27
C ILE A 132 5.48 -20.77 6.79
N ARG A 133 4.19 -20.53 6.98
CA ARG A 133 3.56 -19.22 6.83
C ARG A 133 3.00 -18.81 8.19
N THR A 134 3.27 -17.58 8.61
CA THR A 134 2.79 -17.10 9.91
C THR A 134 2.66 -15.59 9.91
N CYS A 135 2.09 -15.08 10.99
CA CYS A 135 1.98 -13.66 11.27
C CYS A 135 3.05 -13.27 12.28
N ALA A 136 3.59 -12.08 12.10
CA ALA A 136 4.61 -11.56 12.97
C ALA A 136 4.37 -10.08 13.27
N LEU A 137 4.99 -9.64 14.36
CA LEU A 137 4.96 -8.27 14.84
C LEU A 137 6.36 -7.70 14.78
N ASP A 138 6.51 -6.50 14.26
CA ASP A 138 7.73 -5.73 14.53
C ASP A 138 7.73 -5.35 16.02
N SER A 139 8.72 -5.86 16.77
CA SER A 139 8.83 -5.53 18.20
C SER A 139 9.39 -4.13 18.44
N GLY A 140 9.84 -3.43 17.40
CA GLY A 140 10.35 -2.08 17.44
C GLY A 140 11.69 -1.95 18.16
N THR A 141 12.41 -3.06 18.35
CA THR A 141 13.72 -3.06 19.01
C THR A 141 14.78 -2.47 18.09
N LEU A 142 15.83 -1.86 18.66
CA LEU A 142 16.86 -1.14 17.89
C LEU A 142 17.77 -2.05 17.05
N THR A 143 17.63 -3.37 17.18
CA THR A 143 18.46 -4.39 16.51
C THR A 143 17.62 -5.21 15.55
N ALA A 144 17.70 -4.89 14.26
CA ALA A 144 17.06 -5.66 13.18
C ALA A 144 17.42 -7.15 13.22
N ASP A 145 18.60 -7.48 13.76
CA ASP A 145 19.20 -8.83 13.84
C ASP A 145 18.42 -9.82 14.73
N THR A 146 17.45 -9.34 15.51
CA THR A 146 16.65 -10.20 16.42
C THR A 146 15.18 -10.31 16.04
N GLU A 147 14.76 -9.62 14.98
CA GLU A 147 13.36 -9.54 14.54
C GLU A 147 13.24 -10.13 13.12
N ILE A 148 12.64 -11.33 13.02
CA ILE A 148 12.43 -12.04 11.75
C ILE A 148 11.67 -11.20 10.71
N VAL A 149 10.90 -10.23 11.19
CA VAL A 149 10.12 -9.26 10.42
C VAL A 149 10.96 -8.36 9.53
N ARG A 150 12.19 -8.01 9.94
CA ARG A 150 13.05 -7.06 9.22
C ARG A 150 14.10 -7.73 8.33
N ILE A 151 14.11 -9.07 8.29
CA ILE A 151 15.17 -9.84 7.64
C ILE A 151 14.58 -10.74 6.55
N SER A 152 14.40 -10.18 5.37
CA SER A 152 14.17 -10.97 4.15
C SER A 152 15.50 -11.40 3.56
N HIS A 153 15.84 -12.68 3.67
CA HIS A 153 17.11 -13.21 3.17
C HIS A 153 17.00 -14.69 2.81
N CYS A 154 17.93 -15.15 1.96
CA CYS A 154 18.10 -16.56 1.65
C CYS A 154 19.49 -17.01 2.13
N GLY A 155 19.56 -18.21 2.68
CA GLY A 155 20.78 -18.76 3.24
C GLY A 155 20.53 -19.98 4.11
N HIS A 156 21.39 -20.17 5.09
CA HIS A 156 21.28 -21.27 6.04
C HIS A 156 20.64 -20.80 7.33
N PHE A 157 19.70 -21.59 7.85
CA PHE A 157 19.05 -21.33 9.12
C PHE A 157 18.82 -22.63 9.89
N LYS A 158 18.60 -22.51 11.20
CA LYS A 158 18.35 -23.64 12.09
C LYS A 158 16.92 -23.60 12.58
N PHE A 159 16.20 -24.71 12.43
CA PHE A 159 14.84 -24.88 12.92
C PHE A 159 14.74 -26.24 13.61
N GLU A 160 14.21 -26.26 14.84
CA GLU A 160 14.04 -27.49 15.65
C GLU A 160 15.27 -28.42 15.68
N GLY A 161 16.47 -27.84 15.79
CA GLY A 161 17.71 -28.63 15.85
C GLY A 161 18.28 -29.05 14.49
N HIS A 162 17.55 -28.88 13.40
CA HIS A 162 17.98 -29.21 12.05
C HIS A 162 18.47 -27.97 11.28
N HIS A 163 19.48 -28.17 10.41
CA HIS A 163 19.99 -27.13 9.52
C HIS A 163 19.25 -27.19 8.19
N TYR A 164 18.72 -26.06 7.77
CA TYR A 164 18.01 -25.86 6.51
C TYR A 164 18.75 -24.85 5.63
N THR A 165 18.57 -24.99 4.33
CA THR A 165 18.95 -24.02 3.31
C THR A 165 17.66 -23.55 2.63
N GLY A 166 17.43 -22.24 2.59
CA GLY A 166 16.17 -21.71 2.08
C GLY A 166 16.04 -20.19 2.24
N CYS A 167 14.82 -19.68 2.18
CA CYS A 167 14.52 -18.26 2.26
C CYS A 167 13.53 -17.95 3.39
N VAL A 168 13.73 -16.79 4.01
CA VAL A 168 12.79 -16.14 4.92
C VAL A 168 12.37 -14.84 4.25
N GLN A 169 11.06 -14.63 4.12
CA GLN A 169 10.47 -13.48 3.42
C GLN A 169 9.43 -12.82 4.32
N SER A 170 9.53 -11.50 4.49
CA SER A 170 8.60 -10.67 5.22
C SER A 170 7.92 -9.65 4.30
N CYS A 171 6.65 -9.34 4.56
CA CYS A 171 5.85 -8.38 3.80
C CYS A 171 4.69 -7.82 4.64
N GLU A 172 4.13 -6.67 4.22
CA GLU A 172 3.25 -5.80 5.04
C GLU A 172 1.82 -5.65 4.51
N THR A 173 1.41 -6.43 3.51
CA THR A 173 0.07 -6.34 2.91
C THR A 173 -0.71 -7.63 3.11
N ASP A 174 -2.04 -7.54 3.11
CA ASP A 174 -2.91 -8.70 3.26
C ASP A 174 -2.55 -9.83 2.28
N GLY A 175 -2.36 -11.05 2.80
CA GLY A 175 -2.11 -12.26 2.02
C GLY A 175 -0.79 -12.28 1.23
N CYS A 176 0.14 -11.38 1.53
CA CYS A 176 1.39 -11.24 0.76
C CYS A 176 2.34 -12.44 0.87
N ASN A 177 2.18 -13.28 1.91
CA ASN A 177 2.95 -14.51 2.08
C ASN A 177 2.38 -15.72 1.31
N SER A 178 1.56 -15.46 0.30
CA SER A 178 1.12 -16.45 -0.70
C SER A 178 2.29 -16.92 -1.59
N ALA A 179 2.02 -17.78 -2.56
CA ALA A 179 3.00 -18.07 -3.61
C ALA A 179 3.16 -16.85 -4.53
N PRO A 180 4.38 -16.54 -4.99
CA PRO A 180 4.57 -15.51 -6.01
C PRO A 180 3.76 -15.89 -7.25
N SER A 181 2.80 -15.05 -7.61
CA SER A 181 2.13 -15.12 -8.91
C SER A 181 3.14 -14.73 -9.99
N LEU A 182 3.26 -15.53 -11.05
CA LEU A 182 4.24 -15.33 -12.13
C LEU A 182 4.05 -14.01 -12.90
N LEU A 183 2.96 -13.28 -12.69
CA LEU A 183 2.69 -11.98 -13.31
C LEU A 183 2.43 -10.92 -12.24
N SER A 184 3.34 -9.95 -12.15
CA SER A 184 3.14 -8.76 -11.32
C SER A 184 2.05 -7.86 -11.97
N PRO A 185 0.96 -7.52 -11.25
CA PRO A 185 -0.08 -6.65 -11.79
C PRO A 185 0.45 -5.25 -12.14
N SER A 186 1.54 -4.80 -11.51
CA SER A 186 2.20 -3.53 -11.82
C SER A 186 2.76 -3.48 -13.26
N LEU A 187 3.27 -4.61 -13.77
CA LEU A 187 3.77 -4.70 -15.15
C LEU A 187 2.63 -4.61 -16.16
N LEU A 188 1.49 -5.25 -15.86
CA LEU A 188 0.28 -5.19 -16.69
C LEU A 188 -0.27 -3.77 -16.75
N ILE A 189 -0.35 -3.07 -15.61
CA ILE A 189 -0.81 -1.68 -15.53
C ILE A 189 0.10 -0.75 -16.33
N LEU A 190 1.43 -0.92 -16.24
CA LEU A 190 2.39 -0.14 -17.02
C LEU A 190 2.22 -0.37 -18.53
N LEU A 191 2.01 -1.63 -18.94
CA LEU A 191 1.77 -2.00 -20.33
C LEU A 191 0.45 -1.40 -20.85
N CYS A 192 -0.62 -1.45 -20.06
CA CYS A 192 -1.91 -0.84 -20.40
C CYS A 192 -1.83 0.68 -20.50
N ALA A 193 -1.10 1.34 -19.59
CA ALA A 193 -0.87 2.78 -19.63
C ALA A 193 -0.12 3.18 -20.91
N PHE A 194 0.92 2.43 -21.28
CA PHE A 194 1.69 2.65 -22.51
C PHE A 194 0.83 2.49 -23.77
N VAL A 195 0.04 1.41 -23.85
CA VAL A 195 -0.89 1.17 -24.97
C VAL A 195 -1.95 2.27 -25.07
N SER A 196 -2.49 2.74 -23.93
CA SER A 196 -3.48 3.82 -23.91
C SER A 196 -2.93 5.15 -24.42
N MET A 197 -1.67 5.48 -24.08
CA MET A 197 -0.99 6.67 -24.59
C MET A 197 -0.74 6.60 -26.09
N PHE A 198 -0.32 5.43 -26.59
CA PHE A 198 -0.11 5.22 -28.03
C PHE A 198 -1.42 5.36 -28.80
N LEU A 199 -2.51 4.74 -28.34
CA LEU A 199 -3.82 4.87 -28.98
C LEU A 199 -4.32 6.32 -28.97
N PHE A 200 -4.13 7.05 -27.86
CA PHE A 200 -4.52 8.46 -27.78
C PHE A 200 -3.77 9.33 -28.81
N GLN A 201 -2.47 9.08 -29.03
CA GLN A 201 -1.70 9.76 -30.07
C GLN A 201 -2.23 9.47 -31.48
N PHE A 202 -2.58 8.22 -31.78
CA PHE A 202 -3.15 7.82 -33.08
C PHE A 202 -4.56 8.36 -33.34
N LEU A 203 -5.37 8.59 -32.30
CA LEU A 203 -6.72 9.17 -32.41
C LEU A 203 -6.71 10.70 -32.58
N THR A 204 -5.59 11.36 -32.24
CA THR A 204 -5.43 12.82 -32.33
C THR A 204 -4.63 13.30 -33.56
N SER A 205 -4.14 12.39 -34.41
CA SER A 205 -3.54 12.66 -35.73
C SER A 205 -4.50 12.27 -36.85
#